data_AF-A0A6I2GBC2-F1
#
_entry.id   AF-A0A6I2GBC2-F1
#
_cell.length_a   1.000
_cell.length_b   1.000
_cell.length_c   1.000
_cell.angle_alpha   90.00
_cell.angle_beta   90.00
_cell.angle_gamma   90.00
#
_symmetry.space_group_name_H-M   'P 1'
#
loop_
_entity.id
_entity.type
_entity.pdbx_description
1 polymer ?
#
loop_
_entity_poly.entity_id
_entity_poly.type
_entity_poly.pdbx_seq_one_letter_code
_entity_poly.pdbx_strand_id
1 'polypeptide(L)'
;MIAVRSEEYHSAAEVFASIADDAADVHIGLLGVLNANTGIAGSDSIGQDWAKSYDEAAGLALQTSDQILAACVSTADLVTSEAHNPAPSTNRGTAV
;
A
#
# COMPACT_ATOMS: atom_id res chain seq x y z
N MET A 1 -20.71 -17.09 -3.42
CA MET A 1 -19.56 -17.53 -2.63
C MET A 1 -18.53 -18.06 -3.61
N ILE A 2 -17.46 -17.31 -3.87
CA ILE A 2 -16.38 -17.78 -4.74
C ILE A 2 -15.53 -18.70 -3.87
N ALA A 3 -15.63 -20.01 -4.08
CA ALA A 3 -14.77 -20.98 -3.42
C ALA A 3 -13.43 -21.01 -4.15
N VAL A 4 -12.49 -20.20 -3.70
CA VAL A 4 -11.09 -20.18 -4.15
C VAL A 4 -10.31 -21.20 -3.31
N ARG A 5 -9.36 -21.94 -3.89
CA ARG A 5 -8.64 -23.03 -3.21
C ARG A 5 -7.62 -22.44 -2.21
N SER A 6 -7.37 -23.11 -1.08
CA SER A 6 -6.45 -22.62 -0.03
C SER A 6 -5.04 -22.28 -0.52
N GLU A 7 -4.55 -23.01 -1.52
CA GLU A 7 -3.25 -22.75 -2.17
C GLU A 7 -3.23 -21.43 -2.95
N GLU A 8 -4.36 -21.05 -3.56
CA GLU A 8 -4.52 -19.79 -4.28
C GLU A 8 -4.55 -18.59 -3.31
N TYR A 9 -5.07 -18.78 -2.09
CA TYR A 9 -5.00 -17.77 -1.03
C TYR A 9 -3.59 -17.56 -0.48
N HIS A 10 -2.82 -18.64 -0.30
CA HIS A 10 -1.42 -18.54 0.13
C HIS A 10 -0.59 -17.81 -0.92
N SER A 11 -0.74 -18.19 -2.20
CA SER A 11 -0.08 -17.52 -3.32
C SER A 11 -0.49 -16.04 -3.44
N ALA A 12 -1.78 -15.71 -3.27
CA ALA A 12 -2.23 -14.33 -3.27
C ALA A 12 -1.64 -13.53 -2.10
N ALA A 13 -1.58 -14.11 -0.90
CA ALA A 13 -0.99 -13.46 0.27
C ALA A 13 0.49 -13.11 0.05
N GLU A 14 1.28 -14.03 -0.53
CA GLU A 14 2.69 -13.77 -0.89
C GLU A 14 2.82 -12.64 -1.91
N VAL A 15 1.96 -12.61 -2.94
CA VAL A 15 1.95 -11.55 -3.94
C VAL A 15 1.62 -10.19 -3.32
N PHE A 16 0.62 -10.12 -2.44
CA PHE A 16 0.25 -8.87 -1.77
C PHE A 16 1.32 -8.41 -0.77
N ALA A 17 1.98 -9.34 -0.07
CA ALA A 17 3.13 -9.01 0.77
C ALA A 17 4.26 -8.39 -0.07
N SER A 18 4.59 -8.99 -1.22
CA SER A 18 5.58 -8.44 -2.15
C SER A 18 5.21 -7.05 -2.66
N ILE A 19 3.93 -6.81 -2.98
CA ILE A 19 3.45 -5.50 -3.42
C ILE A 19 3.57 -4.46 -2.29
N ALA A 20 3.28 -4.86 -1.05
CA ALA A 20 3.43 -3.97 0.11
C ALA A 20 4.89 -3.59 0.36
N ASP A 21 5.81 -4.55 0.24
CA ASP A 21 7.26 -4.31 0.35
C ASP A 21 7.74 -3.37 -0.78
N ASP A 22 7.36 -3.64 -2.04
CA ASP A 22 7.71 -2.77 -3.18
C ASP A 22 7.16 -1.35 -3.00
N ALA A 23 5.92 -1.22 -2.49
CA ALA A 23 5.31 0.09 -2.22
C ALA A 23 6.04 0.84 -1.10
N ALA A 24 6.50 0.14 -0.07
CA ALA A 24 7.31 0.73 1.00
C ALA A 24 8.68 1.20 0.47
N ASP A 25 9.34 0.41 -0.39
CA ASP A 25 10.61 0.79 -1.01
C ASP A 25 10.47 2.03 -1.89
N VAL A 26 9.40 2.12 -2.69
CA VAL A 26 9.08 3.33 -3.48
C VAL A 26 8.86 4.54 -2.57
N HIS A 27 8.12 4.37 -1.47
CA HIS A 27 7.86 5.44 -0.52
C HIS A 27 9.16 5.95 0.14
N ILE A 28 10.02 5.04 0.61
CA ILE A 28 11.32 5.37 1.19
C ILE A 28 12.24 6.04 0.16
N GLY A 29 12.24 5.54 -1.09
CA GLY A 29 12.98 6.15 -2.19
C GLY A 29 12.53 7.57 -2.49
N LEU A 30 11.21 7.82 -2.50
CA LEU A 30 10.65 9.15 -2.66
C LEU A 30 11.09 10.09 -1.53
N LEU A 31 11.01 9.66 -0.27
CA LEU A 31 11.53 10.42 0.87
C LEU A 31 13.02 10.76 0.71
N GLY A 32 13.82 9.80 0.26
CA GLY A 32 15.25 9.99 0.01
C GLY A 32 15.53 11.07 -1.05
N VAL A 33 14.82 11.01 -2.18
CA VAL A 33 14.93 12.02 -3.25
C VAL A 33 14.50 13.40 -2.74
N LEU A 34 13.37 13.50 -2.06
CA LEU A 34 12.88 14.78 -1.54
C LEU A 34 13.85 15.39 -0.53
N ASN A 35 14.39 14.58 0.38
CA ASN A 35 15.35 15.06 1.38
C ASN A 35 16.68 15.50 0.76
N ALA A 36 17.15 14.80 -0.28
CA ALA A 36 18.36 15.18 -1.03
C ALA A 36 18.22 16.52 -1.77
N ASN A 37 16.99 16.98 -2.00
CA ASN A 37 16.68 18.22 -2.68
C ASN A 37 16.35 19.38 -1.72
N THR A 38 16.61 19.21 -0.42
CA THR A 38 16.47 20.29 0.56
C THR A 38 17.49 21.40 0.32
N GLY A 39 17.05 22.67 0.43
CA GLY A 39 17.93 23.83 0.37
C GLY A 39 18.44 24.24 -1.03
N ILE A 40 17.87 23.69 -2.12
CA ILE A 40 18.26 24.08 -3.50
C ILE A 40 17.68 25.46 -3.89
N ALA A 41 16.66 25.93 -3.18
CA ALA A 41 16.02 27.20 -3.46
C ALA A 41 16.95 28.40 -3.21
N GLY A 42 17.01 29.32 -4.17
CA GLY A 42 17.61 30.64 -3.97
C GLY A 42 16.84 31.47 -2.93
N SER A 43 17.51 32.45 -2.31
CA SER A 43 16.88 33.35 -1.34
C SER A 43 16.11 34.51 -1.96
N ASP A 44 16.08 34.62 -3.29
CA ASP A 44 15.29 35.62 -4.01
C ASP A 44 13.82 35.18 -4.12
N SER A 45 12.96 36.07 -4.61
CA SER A 45 11.53 35.79 -4.75
C SER A 45 11.23 34.60 -5.66
N ILE A 46 12.07 34.37 -6.68
CA ILE A 46 11.92 33.26 -7.61
C ILE A 46 12.23 31.93 -6.90
N GLY A 47 13.31 31.89 -6.11
CA GLY A 47 13.68 30.74 -5.31
C GLY A 47 12.65 30.41 -4.23
N GLN A 48 12.06 31.42 -3.58
CA GLN A 48 10.97 31.23 -2.61
C GLN A 48 9.70 30.66 -3.26
N ASP A 49 9.30 31.18 -4.43
CA ASP A 49 8.13 30.67 -5.16
C ASP A 49 8.36 29.23 -5.64
N TRP A 50 9.57 28.94 -6.14
CA TRP A 50 9.97 27.58 -6.51
C TRP A 50 9.93 26.62 -5.31
N ALA A 51 10.50 27.02 -4.16
CA ALA A 51 10.51 26.21 -2.94
C ALA A 51 9.08 25.85 -2.53
N LYS A 52 8.18 26.84 -2.56
CA LYS A 52 6.77 26.63 -2.25
C LYS A 52 6.10 25.63 -3.20
N SER A 53 6.28 25.78 -4.52
CA SER A 53 5.72 24.83 -5.49
C SER A 53 6.33 23.43 -5.35
N TYR A 54 7.61 23.35 -5.02
CA TYR A 54 8.29 22.09 -4.73
C TYR A 54 7.69 21.40 -3.50
N ASP A 55 7.54 22.12 -2.39
CA ASP A 55 6.97 21.60 -1.15
C ASP A 55 5.53 21.12 -1.34
N GLU A 56 4.71 21.87 -2.10
CA GLU A 56 3.34 21.49 -2.45
C GLU A 56 3.31 20.17 -3.26
N ALA A 57 4.16 20.07 -4.29
CA ALA A 57 4.26 18.87 -5.12
C ALA A 57 4.80 17.67 -4.35
N ALA A 58 5.81 17.88 -3.50
CA ALA A 58 6.39 16.88 -2.62
C ALA A 58 5.36 16.32 -1.63
N GLY A 59 4.58 17.21 -0.99
CA GLY A 59 3.51 16.82 -0.09
C GLY A 59 2.43 15.97 -0.77
N LEU A 60 2.02 16.35 -1.99
CA LEU A 60 1.04 15.58 -2.77
C LEU A 60 1.56 14.19 -3.14
N ALA A 61 2.83 14.09 -3.54
CA ALA A 61 3.46 12.82 -3.88
C ALA A 61 3.54 11.88 -2.68
N LEU A 62 3.94 12.39 -1.51
CA LEU A 62 3.97 11.62 -0.26
C LEU A 62 2.58 11.14 0.16
N GLN A 63 1.59 12.03 0.15
CA GLN A 63 0.22 11.67 0.49
C GLN A 63 -0.35 10.59 -0.42
N THR A 64 -0.06 10.67 -1.73
CA THR A 64 -0.51 9.67 -2.70
C THR A 64 0.18 8.31 -2.46
N SER A 65 1.49 8.33 -2.19
CA SER A 65 2.25 7.12 -1.91
C SER A 65 1.76 6.41 -0.64
N ASP A 66 1.46 7.16 0.43
CA ASP A 66 0.88 6.63 1.66
C ASP A 66 -0.46 5.93 1.41
N GLN A 67 -1.32 6.53 0.58
CA GLN A 67 -2.63 5.95 0.25
C GLN A 67 -2.50 4.66 -0.54
N ILE A 68 -1.53 4.57 -1.47
CA ILE A 68 -1.26 3.35 -2.23
C ILE A 68 -0.79 2.25 -1.27
N LEU A 69 0.17 2.54 -0.38
CA LEU A 69 0.67 1.58 0.60
C LEU A 69 -0.48 1.08 1.50
N ALA A 70 -1.30 1.99 2.03
CA ALA A 70 -2.45 1.64 2.87
C ALA A 70 -3.46 0.76 2.11
N ALA A 71 -3.74 1.06 0.84
CA ALA A 71 -4.65 0.27 0.02
C ALA A 71 -4.10 -1.14 -0.26
N CYS A 72 -2.79 -1.26 -0.54
CA CYS A 72 -2.12 -2.54 -0.73
C CYS A 72 -2.20 -3.41 0.53
N VAL A 73 -1.84 -2.85 1.69
CA VAL A 73 -1.94 -3.54 2.99
C VAL A 73 -3.38 -3.95 3.30
N SER A 74 -4.35 -3.04 3.15
CA SER A 74 -5.75 -3.36 3.41
C SER A 74 -6.28 -4.46 2.48
N THR A 75 -5.84 -4.50 1.23
CA THR A 75 -6.21 -5.57 0.29
C THR A 75 -5.58 -6.90 0.70
N ALA A 76 -4.31 -6.88 1.13
CA ALA A 76 -3.63 -8.05 1.67
C ALA A 76 -4.38 -8.63 2.88
N ASP A 77 -4.78 -7.77 3.82
CA ASP A 77 -5.53 -8.14 5.01
C ASP A 77 -6.88 -8.78 4.66
N LEU A 78 -7.65 -8.18 3.74
CA LEU A 78 -8.93 -8.74 3.32
C LEU A 78 -8.79 -10.11 2.65
N VAL A 79 -7.79 -10.26 1.78
CA VAL A 79 -7.53 -11.54 1.09
C VAL A 79 -7.12 -12.62 2.09
N THR A 80 -6.27 -12.28 3.06
CA THR A 80 -5.81 -13.23 4.09
C THR A 80 -6.87 -13.55 5.13
N SER A 81 -7.71 -12.58 5.54
CA SER A 81 -8.77 -12.80 6.52
C SER A 81 -9.94 -13.61 5.96
N GLU A 82 -10.37 -13.32 4.73
CA GLU A 82 -11.44 -14.06 4.05
C GLU A 82 -10.98 -15.47 3.60
N ALA A 83 -9.68 -15.66 3.35
CA ALA A 83 -9.09 -16.99 3.14
C ALA A 83 -9.26 -17.92 4.36
N HIS A 84 -9.21 -17.33 5.56
CA HIS A 84 -9.18 -18.05 6.84
C HIS A 84 -10.57 -18.22 7.47
N ASN A 85 -11.65 -17.89 6.76
CA ASN A 85 -13.00 -18.18 7.20
C ASN A 85 -13.45 -19.53 6.62
N PRO A 86 -13.17 -20.69 7.27
CA PRO A 86 -13.81 -21.92 6.88
C PRO A 86 -15.31 -21.69 7.06
N ALA A 87 -16.07 -21.72 5.97
CA ALA A 87 -17.53 -21.73 6.04
C ALA A 87 -17.96 -22.70 7.18
N PRO A 88 -18.96 -22.34 8.02
CA PRO A 88 -19.37 -23.20 9.11
C PRO A 88 -19.65 -24.58 8.53
N SER A 89 -18.89 -25.56 9.02
CA SER A 89 -18.92 -26.94 8.56
C SER A 89 -20.36 -27.36 8.35
N THR A 90 -20.68 -27.75 7.12
CA THR A 90 -21.93 -28.42 6.75
C THR A 90 -22.28 -29.43 7.83
N ASN A 91 -23.26 -29.11 8.66
CA ASN A 91 -23.77 -30.03 9.66
C ASN A 91 -24.50 -31.15 8.91
N ARG A 92 -23.79 -32.24 8.61
CA ARG A 92 -24.40 -33.54 8.31
C ARG A 92 -25.07 -34.04 9.60
N GLY A 93 -26.27 -33.54 9.85
CA GLY A 93 -27.21 -34.10 10.82
C GLY A 93 -28.29 -34.88 10.10
N THR A 94 -28.14 -36.19 10.10
CA THR A 94 -29.17 -37.19 9.77
C THR A 94 -30.53 -36.89 10.42
N ALA A 95 -31.61 -36.99 9.66
CA ALA A 95 -32.91 -37.37 10.19
C ALA A 95 -33.59 -38.32 9.20
N VAL A 96 -33.79 -39.54 9.70
CA VAL A 96 -34.62 -40.63 9.14
C VAL A 96 -36.09 -40.22 9.20
#